data_AF-A0A8H5QVS4-F1
#
_entry.id   AF-A0A8H5QVS4-F1
#
_cell.length_a   1.000
_cell.length_b   1.000
_cell.length_c   1.000
_cell.angle_alpha   90.00
_cell.angle_beta   90.00
_cell.angle_gamma   90.00
#
_symmetry.space_group_name_H-M   'P 1'
#
loop_
_entity.id
_entity.type
_entity.pdbx_description
1 polymer ?
#
loop_
_entity_poly.entity_id
_entity_poly.type
_entity_poly.pdbx_seq_one_letter_code
_entity_poly.pdbx_strand_id
1 'polypeptide(L)'
;MFTSRTSTRTLLGRCAQRTELRRGLTVSSGLRSRVSLDSAQRKARNNPGWSRPKVLAVAIGAGALGWGLASLNETKGTVQSALGRSVAPHYATLPEMEKAIKRIENEVGIEGFISTDPEDLLAHGYSEWSTVNPDTLPVAVAYPRTTEQVSVIARICHEHRVPIIPYSGGSSLEGNFSAPYGGISVDFAYMDQIIQFNKDDMDIVVQPSIGWQDLNAKLLAMDSGLFFPVDPGPSAKIGDWVINLTVVLSDGRIIKTRRRPRKSSAGYNLNGLFVGSEGTLGIVTEATLKLAVIPEQYSVAVVTFPTIRDAADAAAGVMQAGVPVAAMEIMDEVQMRVINLGGATKPRVWKELPTLFFKFSGTKDGVKDNINRVKKIAAANKGGSFEFARDAAEQQLLWSARKESLWSMLSLRKSGDDVWSTDVAVPFSRLADIIEVSKKEMDELGLFASILGHVGDGNFHESIMYNKNIPGERQKVEACVKNMVKRALDMDGTCTGEHSIGWGKKESLLWEVGPETLEVMAAVKKAFDPEWILNPGKIMDVPWENTLYPGSNTAVTPNRVVKDLV
;
A
#
# COMPACT_ATOMS: atom_id res chain seq x y z
N MET A 1 56.08 -40.78 -13.98
CA MET A 1 56.36 -42.08 -13.34
C MET A 1 55.03 -42.70 -12.94
N PHE A 2 54.77 -43.92 -13.45
CA PHE A 2 53.63 -44.84 -13.22
C PHE A 2 52.21 -44.29 -13.52
N THR A 3 51.54 -44.56 -14.67
CA THR A 3 50.93 -45.82 -15.19
C THR A 3 49.91 -46.43 -14.20
N SER A 4 48.68 -46.87 -14.53
CA SER A 4 48.03 -47.41 -15.75
C SER A 4 46.48 -47.28 -15.60
N ARG A 5 45.69 -46.85 -16.61
CA ARG A 5 45.02 -47.61 -17.70
C ARG A 5 43.77 -48.47 -17.33
N THR A 6 42.62 -48.00 -17.85
CA THR A 6 41.53 -48.71 -18.57
C THR A 6 40.83 -49.95 -17.97
N SER A 7 39.49 -49.91 -17.87
CA SER A 7 38.59 -50.62 -18.81
C SER A 7 37.09 -50.43 -18.55
N THR A 8 36.38 -50.40 -19.67
CA THR A 8 34.95 -50.30 -19.97
C THR A 8 34.18 -51.62 -19.80
N ARG A 9 32.87 -51.54 -19.49
CA ARG A 9 31.75 -52.41 -19.93
C ARG A 9 30.45 -51.88 -19.27
N THR A 10 29.53 -51.21 -19.97
CA THR A 10 28.48 -51.71 -20.87
C THR A 10 27.61 -52.82 -20.27
N LEU A 11 26.35 -52.51 -19.96
CA LEU A 11 25.24 -53.46 -19.96
C LEU A 11 23.97 -52.77 -20.49
N LEU A 12 23.61 -53.16 -21.71
CA LEU A 12 22.34 -52.96 -22.41
C LEU A 12 21.45 -54.19 -22.15
N GLY A 13 20.14 -53.99 -22.05
CA GLY A 13 19.11 -55.04 -22.15
C GLY A 13 17.84 -54.67 -21.36
N ARG A 14 16.86 -53.93 -21.92
CA ARG A 14 15.71 -54.37 -22.74
C ARG A 14 14.85 -55.49 -22.13
N CYS A 15 13.63 -55.13 -21.67
CA CYS A 15 12.31 -55.65 -22.09
C CYS A 15 11.24 -54.99 -21.19
N ALA A 16 10.42 -54.04 -21.65
CA ALA A 16 9.18 -54.23 -22.41
C ALA A 16 8.16 -55.16 -21.72
N GLN A 17 7.21 -54.59 -20.99
CA GLN A 17 5.82 -55.07 -21.02
C GLN A 17 4.83 -53.91 -20.83
N ARG A 18 4.03 -53.73 -21.87
CA ARG A 18 2.80 -52.94 -21.92
C ARG A 18 1.78 -53.54 -20.97
N THR A 19 1.04 -52.69 -20.26
CA THR A 19 -0.37 -52.97 -19.95
C THR A 19 -1.14 -51.66 -19.98
N GLU A 20 -2.05 -51.60 -20.94
CA GLU A 20 -3.10 -50.60 -21.04
C GLU A 20 -4.06 -50.73 -19.85
N LEU A 21 -4.50 -49.60 -19.31
CA LEU A 21 -5.75 -49.52 -18.56
C LEU A 21 -6.47 -48.23 -18.96
N ARG A 22 -7.09 -48.30 -20.15
CA ARG A 22 -8.26 -47.50 -20.52
C ARG A 22 -9.51 -48.23 -20.04
N ARG A 23 -10.29 -47.59 -19.16
CA ARG A 23 -11.71 -47.79 -18.82
C ARG A 23 -11.94 -46.89 -17.59
N GLY A 24 -12.88 -45.96 -17.50
CA GLY A 24 -14.05 -45.59 -18.28
C GLY A 24 -14.90 -44.82 -17.27
N LEU A 25 -14.86 -43.50 -17.28
CA LEU A 25 -15.71 -42.66 -16.42
C LEU A 25 -17.09 -42.58 -17.06
N THR A 26 -17.99 -43.45 -16.58
CA THR A 26 -19.39 -43.48 -16.98
C THR A 26 -20.12 -42.30 -16.35
N VAL A 27 -20.62 -41.40 -17.20
CA VAL A 27 -21.57 -40.35 -16.85
C VAL A 27 -22.95 -40.98 -16.68
N SER A 28 -23.51 -40.96 -15.46
CA SER A 28 -24.90 -41.38 -15.24
C SER A 28 -25.85 -40.23 -15.57
N SER A 29 -26.51 -40.35 -16.72
CA SER A 29 -27.68 -39.57 -17.10
C SER A 29 -28.94 -40.17 -16.44
N GLY A 30 -29.55 -39.39 -15.53
CA GLY A 30 -30.81 -39.71 -14.88
C GLY A 30 -32.01 -39.51 -15.82
N LEU A 31 -32.87 -40.52 -15.87
CA LEU A 31 -33.95 -40.76 -16.81
C LEU A 31 -35.02 -39.66 -16.90
N ARG A 32 -35.39 -39.32 -18.14
CA ARG A 32 -36.71 -38.78 -18.50
C ARG A 32 -37.72 -39.94 -18.60
N SER A 33 -38.72 -39.98 -17.73
CA SER A 33 -39.89 -40.85 -17.92
C SER A 33 -40.90 -40.15 -18.83
N ARG A 34 -41.09 -40.71 -20.03
CA ARG A 34 -42.23 -40.43 -20.91
C ARG A 34 -43.50 -41.00 -20.28
N VAL A 35 -44.53 -40.18 -20.12
CA VAL A 35 -45.90 -40.65 -19.87
C VAL A 35 -46.76 -40.31 -21.10
N SER A 36 -47.48 -41.34 -21.51
CA SER A 36 -48.35 -41.49 -22.68
C SER A 36 -49.46 -40.44 -22.76
N LEU A 37 -49.62 -39.86 -23.95
CA LEU A 37 -50.86 -39.26 -24.42
C LEU A 37 -51.70 -40.38 -25.05
N ASP A 38 -52.81 -40.79 -24.44
CA ASP A 38 -54.09 -40.79 -25.16
C ASP A 38 -55.32 -41.10 -24.29
N SER A 39 -56.41 -40.44 -24.68
CA SER A 39 -57.83 -40.77 -24.43
C SER A 39 -58.39 -40.69 -22.99
N ALA A 40 -59.15 -39.62 -22.71
CA ALA A 40 -60.48 -39.73 -22.09
C ALA A 40 -61.20 -38.36 -22.10
N GLN A 41 -62.14 -38.24 -23.03
CA GLN A 41 -63.18 -37.23 -23.03
C GLN A 41 -64.04 -37.30 -21.74
N ARG A 42 -64.56 -36.12 -21.36
CA ARG A 42 -65.77 -35.87 -20.55
C ARG A 42 -65.71 -36.22 -19.05
N LYS A 43 -65.50 -35.18 -18.24
CA LYS A 43 -66.42 -34.77 -17.14
C LYS A 43 -66.01 -33.39 -16.63
N ALA A 44 -66.52 -32.32 -17.27
CA ALA A 44 -66.53 -31.00 -16.67
C ALA A 44 -67.51 -31.02 -15.49
N ARG A 45 -66.98 -31.10 -14.27
CA ARG A 45 -67.74 -30.94 -13.03
C ARG A 45 -67.37 -29.57 -12.47
N ASN A 46 -68.38 -28.68 -12.44
CA ASN A 46 -68.31 -27.35 -11.85
C ASN A 46 -67.70 -27.41 -10.45
N ASN A 47 -66.56 -26.74 -10.25
CA ASN A 47 -65.97 -26.52 -8.95
C ASN A 47 -66.26 -25.05 -8.54
N PRO A 48 -67.12 -24.77 -7.53
CA PRO A 48 -67.68 -23.44 -7.30
C PRO A 48 -66.76 -22.50 -6.49
N GLY A 49 -65.46 -22.80 -6.40
CA GLY A 49 -64.56 -22.10 -5.48
C GLY A 49 -63.99 -20.78 -5.99
N TRP A 50 -63.66 -20.69 -7.29
CA TRP A 50 -62.78 -19.65 -7.83
C TRP A 50 -63.44 -18.95 -9.02
N SER A 51 -64.16 -17.86 -8.74
CA SER A 51 -64.64 -16.95 -9.79
C SER A 51 -63.52 -15.97 -10.18
N ARG A 52 -63.48 -15.53 -11.44
CA ARG A 52 -62.52 -14.52 -11.95
C ARG A 52 -62.31 -13.32 -11.01
N PRO A 53 -63.36 -12.70 -10.42
CA PRO A 53 -63.14 -11.62 -9.45
C PRO A 53 -62.48 -12.07 -8.14
N LYS A 54 -62.68 -13.31 -7.68
CA LYS A 54 -61.96 -13.85 -6.50
C LYS A 54 -60.48 -14.07 -6.78
N VAL A 55 -60.15 -14.56 -7.99
CA VAL A 55 -58.75 -14.71 -8.42
C VAL A 55 -58.06 -13.35 -8.49
N LEU A 56 -58.74 -12.37 -9.06
CA LEU A 56 -58.23 -11.00 -9.16
C LEU A 56 -58.05 -10.37 -7.76
N ALA A 57 -59.00 -10.57 -6.84
CA ALA A 57 -58.89 -10.08 -5.48
C ALA A 57 -57.73 -10.72 -4.71
N VAL A 58 -57.51 -12.03 -4.88
CA VAL A 58 -56.35 -12.73 -4.27
C VAL A 58 -55.03 -12.25 -4.89
N ALA A 59 -54.98 -12.03 -6.21
CA ALA A 59 -53.79 -11.53 -6.88
C ALA A 59 -53.45 -10.08 -6.47
N ILE A 60 -54.46 -9.20 -6.37
CA ILE A 60 -54.29 -7.83 -5.87
C ILE A 60 -53.87 -7.86 -4.39
N GLY A 61 -54.49 -8.71 -3.57
CA GLY A 61 -54.13 -8.86 -2.17
C GLY A 61 -52.69 -9.35 -1.98
N ALA A 62 -52.27 -10.36 -2.75
CA ALA A 62 -50.90 -10.87 -2.73
C ALA A 62 -49.89 -9.85 -3.26
N GLY A 63 -50.25 -9.08 -4.30
CA GLY A 63 -49.43 -8.00 -4.84
C GLY A 63 -49.28 -6.83 -3.86
N ALA A 64 -50.36 -6.44 -3.18
CA ALA A 64 -50.34 -5.39 -2.16
C ALA A 64 -49.59 -5.83 -0.89
N LEU A 65 -49.71 -7.10 -0.48
CA LEU A 65 -48.90 -7.69 0.60
C LEU A 65 -47.43 -7.77 0.21
N GLY A 66 -47.12 -8.18 -1.02
CA GLY A 66 -45.75 -8.22 -1.55
C GLY A 66 -45.14 -6.82 -1.62
N TRP A 67 -45.89 -5.84 -2.11
CA TRP A 67 -45.47 -4.44 -2.16
C TRP A 67 -45.35 -3.83 -0.76
N GLY A 68 -46.27 -4.12 0.17
CA GLY A 68 -46.19 -3.68 1.56
C GLY A 68 -45.00 -4.29 2.30
N LEU A 69 -44.72 -5.58 2.11
CA LEU A 69 -43.53 -6.24 2.67
C LEU A 69 -42.25 -5.69 2.04
N ALA A 70 -42.23 -5.45 0.72
CA ALA A 70 -41.08 -4.84 0.04
C ALA A 70 -40.86 -3.38 0.46
N SER A 71 -41.91 -2.59 0.61
CA SER A 71 -41.90 -1.20 1.09
C SER A 71 -41.43 -1.09 2.55
N LEU A 72 -41.85 -2.03 3.41
CA LEU A 72 -41.37 -2.16 4.78
C LEU A 72 -39.90 -2.60 4.84
N ASN A 73 -39.43 -3.36 3.84
CA ASN A 73 -38.01 -3.73 3.70
C ASN A 73 -37.17 -2.59 3.09
N GLU A 74 -37.71 -1.79 2.16
CA GLU A 74 -37.04 -0.63 1.56
C GLU A 74 -36.82 0.50 2.59
N THR A 75 -37.66 0.59 3.62
CA THR A 75 -37.49 1.58 4.70
C THR A 75 -36.69 1.06 5.89
N LYS A 76 -36.19 -0.19 5.85
CA LYS A 76 -35.28 -0.77 6.85
C LYS A 76 -34.19 -1.64 6.23
N GLY A 77 -33.62 -1.18 5.12
CA GLY A 77 -32.26 -1.53 4.71
C GLY A 77 -31.19 -0.83 5.56
N THR A 78 -31.49 -0.47 6.81
CA THR A 78 -30.45 -0.18 7.78
C THR A 78 -29.93 -1.55 8.19
N VAL A 79 -28.75 -1.92 7.67
CA VAL A 79 -27.88 -2.81 8.43
C VAL A 79 -27.66 -2.08 9.75
N GLN A 80 -28.51 -2.36 10.73
CA GLN A 80 -28.33 -1.87 12.07
C GLN A 80 -27.16 -2.69 12.58
N SER A 81 -25.97 -2.13 12.35
CA SER A 81 -24.69 -2.75 12.62
C SER A 81 -24.75 -3.39 14.01
N ALA A 82 -24.35 -4.66 14.10
CA ALA A 82 -24.20 -5.37 15.37
C ALA A 82 -23.12 -4.70 16.27
N LEU A 83 -22.39 -3.72 15.73
CA LEU A 83 -21.54 -2.80 16.48
C LEU A 83 -22.44 -1.65 16.93
N GLY A 84 -23.10 -1.79 18.09
CA GLY A 84 -23.95 -0.73 18.64
C GLY A 84 -23.30 0.66 18.54
N ARG A 85 -24.11 1.71 18.33
CA ARG A 85 -23.70 3.11 18.11
C ARG A 85 -22.34 3.41 18.73
N SER A 86 -21.34 3.61 17.87
CA SER A 86 -20.00 3.94 18.30
C SER A 86 -20.03 5.26 19.09
N VAL A 87 -19.70 5.20 20.38
CA VAL A 87 -19.50 6.40 21.19
C VAL A 87 -18.07 6.86 20.94
N ALA A 88 -17.88 8.16 20.67
CA ALA A 88 -16.54 8.74 20.52
C ALA A 88 -15.66 8.33 21.71
N PRO A 89 -14.41 7.88 21.48
CA PRO A 89 -13.52 7.52 22.57
C PRO A 89 -13.28 8.72 23.49
N HIS A 90 -13.25 8.46 24.79
CA HIS A 90 -12.95 9.48 25.80
C HIS A 90 -11.51 9.31 26.26
N TYR A 91 -10.64 10.22 25.83
CA TYR A 91 -9.22 10.21 26.20
C TYR A 91 -8.96 10.98 27.50
N ALA A 92 -7.85 10.65 28.15
CA ALA A 92 -7.34 11.37 29.31
C ALA A 92 -7.25 12.88 29.06
N THR A 93 -7.50 13.66 30.11
CA THR A 93 -7.16 15.09 30.17
C THR A 93 -5.64 15.27 30.31
N LEU A 94 -5.13 16.47 30.02
CA LEU A 94 -3.69 16.76 30.14
C LEU A 94 -3.09 16.38 31.52
N PRO A 95 -3.71 16.73 32.67
CA PRO A 95 -3.20 16.31 33.98
C PRO A 95 -3.18 14.78 34.19
N GLU A 96 -4.13 14.07 33.60
CA GLU A 96 -4.17 12.60 33.64
C GLU A 96 -3.09 11.99 32.75
N MET A 97 -2.83 12.57 31.57
CA MET A 97 -1.73 12.17 30.71
C MET A 97 -0.38 12.39 31.41
N GLU A 98 -0.15 13.54 32.05
CA GLU A 98 1.07 13.83 32.81
C GLU A 98 1.29 12.81 33.95
N LYS A 99 0.22 12.40 34.63
CA LYS A 99 0.28 11.37 35.66
C LYS A 99 0.66 10.00 35.09
N ALA A 100 0.09 9.63 33.94
CA ALA A 100 0.43 8.39 33.25
C ALA A 100 1.90 8.38 32.78
N ILE A 101 2.37 9.49 32.23
CA ILE A 101 3.76 9.68 31.78
C ILE A 101 4.75 9.52 32.94
N LYS A 102 4.49 10.18 34.08
CA LYS A 102 5.31 10.00 35.30
C LYS A 102 5.31 8.56 35.78
N ARG A 103 4.20 7.83 35.65
CA ARG A 103 4.14 6.41 36.00
C ARG A 103 4.99 5.56 35.06
N ILE A 104 4.96 5.84 33.75
CA ILE A 104 5.81 5.17 32.75
C ILE A 104 7.29 5.39 33.13
N GLU A 105 7.68 6.64 33.36
CA GLU A 105 9.06 6.99 33.73
C GLU A 105 9.53 6.27 35.00
N ASN A 106 8.69 6.26 36.04
CA ASN A 106 8.99 5.56 37.29
C ASN A 106 9.09 4.04 37.14
N GLU A 107 8.23 3.42 36.33
CA GLU A 107 8.24 1.95 36.16
C GLU A 107 9.40 1.48 35.27
N VAL A 108 9.75 2.26 34.25
CA VAL A 108 10.91 1.97 33.39
C VAL A 108 12.23 2.28 34.11
N GLY A 109 12.28 3.36 34.90
CA GLY A 109 13.43 3.70 35.74
C GLY A 109 14.68 4.11 34.96
N ILE A 110 14.52 4.68 33.76
CA ILE A 110 15.63 5.14 32.91
C ILE A 110 15.55 6.66 32.75
N GLU A 111 16.65 7.34 33.06
CA GLU A 111 16.79 8.79 32.85
C GLU A 111 16.74 9.13 31.35
N GLY A 112 16.04 10.21 31.00
CA GLY A 112 15.88 10.64 29.60
C GLY A 112 15.00 9.70 28.76
N PHE A 113 14.24 8.79 29.39
CA PHE A 113 13.28 7.94 28.70
C PHE A 113 12.09 8.73 28.13
N ILE A 114 11.72 9.81 28.82
CA ILE A 114 10.65 10.73 28.42
C ILE A 114 11.25 12.10 28.14
N SER A 115 10.82 12.72 27.05
CA SER A 115 11.06 14.12 26.72
C SER A 115 9.75 14.88 26.68
N THR A 116 9.75 16.09 27.23
CA THR A 116 8.66 17.08 27.13
C THR A 116 9.18 18.40 26.56
N ASP A 117 10.32 18.36 25.87
CA ASP A 117 10.91 19.54 25.26
C ASP A 117 10.04 20.03 24.08
N PRO A 118 9.66 21.32 24.00
CA PRO A 118 8.80 21.82 22.93
C PRO A 118 9.28 21.55 21.50
N GLU A 119 10.59 21.59 21.26
CA GLU A 119 11.16 21.29 19.93
C GLU A 119 11.01 19.81 19.59
N ASP A 120 11.16 18.95 20.59
CA ASP A 120 11.01 17.50 20.44
C ASP A 120 9.53 17.12 20.20
N LEU A 121 8.60 17.75 20.92
CA LEU A 121 7.17 17.59 20.67
C LEU A 121 6.78 18.04 19.26
N LEU A 122 7.38 19.13 18.77
CA LEU A 122 7.14 19.64 17.42
C LEU A 122 7.66 18.66 16.36
N ALA A 123 8.90 18.17 16.51
CA ALA A 123 9.52 17.21 15.59
C ALA A 123 8.76 15.87 15.49
N HIS A 124 8.00 15.53 16.54
CA HIS A 124 7.21 14.30 16.64
C HIS A 124 5.70 14.49 16.44
N GLY A 125 5.22 15.72 16.22
CA GLY A 125 3.80 16.03 16.00
C GLY A 125 3.51 16.72 14.67
N TYR A 126 4.54 17.30 14.03
CA TYR A 126 4.44 18.08 12.80
C TYR A 126 5.36 17.52 11.72
N SER A 127 4.85 17.48 10.48
CA SER A 127 5.62 17.06 9.30
C SER A 127 5.65 18.18 8.27
N GLU A 128 6.85 18.64 7.90
CA GLU A 128 7.02 19.50 6.73
C GLU A 128 6.70 18.76 5.42
N TRP A 129 6.64 17.43 5.46
CA TRP A 129 6.34 16.57 4.33
C TRP A 129 4.84 16.38 4.08
N SER A 130 4.00 16.72 5.07
CA SER A 130 2.57 16.50 4.99
C SER A 130 1.79 17.79 4.71
N THR A 131 0.77 17.69 3.87
CA THR A 131 -0.17 18.78 3.59
C THR A 131 -1.27 18.93 4.65
N VAL A 132 -1.32 17.98 5.60
CA VAL A 132 -2.21 17.96 6.75
C VAL A 132 -1.40 17.88 8.03
N ASN A 133 -1.55 18.87 8.91
CA ASN A 133 -0.93 18.89 10.23
C ASN A 133 -1.92 19.44 11.26
N PRO A 134 -1.96 18.90 12.49
CA PRO A 134 -2.83 19.39 13.54
C PRO A 134 -2.14 20.56 14.23
N ASP A 135 -2.93 21.44 14.83
CA ASP A 135 -2.38 22.44 15.77
C ASP A 135 -1.93 21.79 17.10
N THR A 136 -2.39 20.55 17.37
CA THR A 136 -2.08 19.79 18.58
C THR A 136 -0.82 18.94 18.39
N LEU A 137 0.08 18.99 19.37
CA LEU A 137 1.29 18.18 19.47
C LEU A 137 1.12 17.05 20.50
N PRO A 138 1.96 16.00 20.47
CA PRO A 138 2.05 15.07 21.60
C PRO A 138 2.39 15.83 22.88
N VAL A 139 2.03 15.28 24.04
CA VAL A 139 2.36 15.85 25.35
C VAL A 139 3.71 15.38 25.88
N ALA A 140 4.24 14.28 25.31
CA ALA A 140 5.55 13.72 25.60
C ALA A 140 6.03 12.83 24.45
N VAL A 141 7.35 12.65 24.36
CA VAL A 141 8.02 11.64 23.52
C VAL A 141 8.67 10.60 24.43
N ALA A 142 8.43 9.33 24.18
CA ALA A 142 9.08 8.21 24.84
C ALA A 142 10.08 7.52 23.91
N TYR A 143 11.23 7.15 24.47
CA TYR A 143 12.36 6.58 23.74
C TYR A 143 12.70 5.15 24.20
N PRO A 144 11.87 4.14 23.86
CA PRO A 144 12.13 2.75 24.20
C PRO A 144 13.40 2.20 23.53
N ARG A 145 14.00 1.21 24.19
CA ARG A 145 15.16 0.43 23.74
C ARG A 145 14.84 -1.06 23.59
N THR A 146 13.71 -1.50 24.10
CA THR A 146 13.29 -2.91 24.17
C THR A 146 11.78 -3.06 23.94
N THR A 147 11.37 -4.24 23.48
CA THR A 147 9.95 -4.59 23.32
C THR A 147 9.20 -4.52 24.65
N GLU A 148 9.85 -4.88 25.75
CA GLU A 148 9.28 -4.86 27.09
C GLU A 148 8.94 -3.43 27.55
N GLN A 149 9.78 -2.45 27.23
CA GLN A 149 9.50 -1.03 27.53
C GLN A 149 8.31 -0.51 26.72
N VAL A 150 8.19 -0.90 25.46
CA VAL A 150 7.01 -0.56 24.63
C VAL A 150 5.74 -1.18 25.23
N SER A 151 5.84 -2.42 25.73
CA SER A 151 4.76 -3.10 26.46
C SER A 151 4.34 -2.33 27.73
N VAL A 152 5.29 -1.83 28.52
CA VAL A 152 5.00 -0.99 29.70
C VAL A 152 4.27 0.29 29.31
N ILE A 153 4.74 1.00 28.28
CA ILE A 153 4.07 2.20 27.75
C ILE A 153 2.63 1.85 27.37
N ALA A 154 2.43 0.85 26.51
CA ALA A 154 1.11 0.48 26.01
C ALA A 154 0.15 0.11 27.14
N ARG A 155 0.57 -0.74 28.09
CA ARG A 155 -0.24 -1.12 29.24
C ARG A 155 -0.68 0.09 30.08
N ILE A 156 0.23 1.00 30.41
CA ILE A 156 -0.10 2.18 31.22
C ILE A 156 -1.02 3.13 30.45
N CYS A 157 -0.74 3.38 29.17
CA CYS A 157 -1.58 4.21 28.31
C CYS A 157 -2.98 3.61 28.14
N HIS A 158 -3.12 2.29 28.06
CA HIS A 158 -4.41 1.60 28.03
C HIS A 158 -5.21 1.81 29.31
N GLU A 159 -4.58 1.63 30.47
CA GLU A 159 -5.22 1.85 31.78
C GLU A 159 -5.70 3.29 31.97
N HIS A 160 -5.01 4.27 31.38
CA HIS A 160 -5.30 5.70 31.53
C HIS A 160 -5.97 6.33 30.30
N ARG A 161 -6.26 5.56 29.24
CA ARG A 161 -6.82 6.05 27.97
C ARG A 161 -5.99 7.19 27.34
N VAL A 162 -4.68 7.04 27.34
CA VAL A 162 -3.73 7.98 26.73
C VAL A 162 -3.44 7.53 25.30
N PRO A 163 -3.66 8.39 24.28
CA PRO A 163 -3.27 8.09 22.90
C PRO A 163 -1.77 7.77 22.77
N ILE A 164 -1.44 6.82 21.90
CA ILE A 164 -0.08 6.39 21.58
C ILE A 164 0.15 6.57 20.09
N ILE A 165 1.21 7.29 19.72
CA ILE A 165 1.57 7.57 18.34
C ILE A 165 2.93 6.93 18.07
N PRO A 166 3.00 5.78 17.37
CA PRO A 166 4.27 5.18 17.01
C PRO A 166 5.05 6.06 16.04
N TYR A 167 6.34 6.28 16.30
CA TYR A 167 7.23 7.11 15.50
C TYR A 167 8.54 6.38 15.22
N SER A 168 9.09 6.60 14.02
CA SER A 168 10.39 6.06 13.65
C SER A 168 11.15 7.00 12.71
N GLY A 169 11.01 6.85 11.39
CA GLY A 169 11.74 7.70 10.43
C GLY A 169 11.16 9.10 10.20
N GLY A 170 9.94 9.39 10.68
CA GLY A 170 9.30 10.70 10.50
C GLY A 170 9.05 11.13 9.05
N SER A 171 9.14 10.21 8.08
CA SER A 171 9.19 10.51 6.65
C SER A 171 7.86 10.32 5.90
N SER A 172 6.78 9.98 6.60
CA SER A 172 5.47 9.72 6.00
C SER A 172 4.75 11.00 5.57
N LEU A 173 3.94 10.93 4.51
CA LEU A 173 3.37 12.11 3.84
C LEU A 173 1.93 12.45 4.24
N GLU A 174 1.18 11.52 4.83
CA GLU A 174 -0.26 11.68 5.06
C GLU A 174 -0.61 12.03 6.52
N GLY A 175 0.34 12.57 7.29
CA GLY A 175 0.12 12.96 8.69
C GLY A 175 0.00 11.76 9.65
N ASN A 176 0.65 10.64 9.29
CA ASN A 176 0.54 9.35 9.98
C ASN A 176 1.01 9.43 11.43
N PHE A 177 2.05 10.23 11.72
CA PHE A 177 2.60 10.40 13.07
C PHE A 177 2.11 11.67 13.78
N SER A 178 1.17 12.42 13.22
CA SER A 178 0.66 13.61 13.91
C SER A 178 -0.21 13.24 15.11
N ALA A 179 -0.35 14.12 16.10
CA ALA A 179 -1.06 13.82 17.36
C ALA A 179 -2.32 14.70 17.56
N PRO A 180 -3.42 14.50 16.78
CA PRO A 180 -4.61 15.36 16.85
C PRO A 180 -5.33 15.32 18.21
N TYR A 181 -5.03 14.33 19.06
CA TYR A 181 -5.61 14.18 20.40
C TYR A 181 -4.54 14.26 21.50
N GLY A 182 -3.35 14.79 21.21
CA GLY A 182 -2.21 14.76 22.12
C GLY A 182 -1.73 13.34 22.37
N GLY A 183 -1.45 13.01 23.63
CA GLY A 183 -0.93 11.69 24.03
C GLY A 183 0.59 11.58 23.91
N ILE A 184 1.09 10.35 23.81
CA ILE A 184 2.53 10.06 23.82
C ILE A 184 3.02 9.62 22.43
N SER A 185 4.03 10.29 21.91
CA SER A 185 4.79 9.77 20.77
C SER A 185 5.78 8.72 21.26
N VAL A 186 5.87 7.58 20.59
CA VAL A 186 6.81 6.50 20.94
C VAL A 186 7.83 6.39 19.83
N ASP A 187 9.01 6.99 20.03
CA ASP A 187 10.08 6.99 19.06
C ASP A 187 11.03 5.80 19.25
N PHE A 188 11.08 4.95 18.24
CA PHE A 188 11.98 3.79 18.20
C PHE A 188 13.44 4.15 17.88
N ALA A 189 13.87 5.41 17.92
CA ALA A 189 15.24 5.84 17.55
C ALA A 189 16.36 4.97 18.16
N TYR A 190 16.17 4.42 19.37
CA TYR A 190 17.13 3.52 20.02
C TYR A 190 16.87 2.02 19.83
N MET A 191 15.97 1.65 18.91
CA MET A 191 15.66 0.29 18.50
C MET A 191 16.01 0.12 17.01
N ASP A 192 17.31 0.14 16.71
CA ASP A 192 17.90 0.13 15.35
C ASP A 192 18.83 -1.07 15.09
N GLN A 193 18.74 -2.12 15.91
CA GLN A 193 19.66 -3.25 15.89
C GLN A 193 19.22 -4.39 14.96
N ILE A 194 20.22 -5.14 14.47
CA ILE A 194 20.02 -6.49 13.92
C ILE A 194 20.00 -7.45 15.12
N ILE A 195 18.85 -8.04 15.39
CA ILE A 195 18.64 -8.96 16.52
C ILE A 195 19.18 -10.36 16.19
N GLN A 196 18.97 -10.81 14.95
CA GLN A 196 19.39 -12.14 14.52
C GLN A 196 19.58 -12.17 13.00
N PHE A 197 20.67 -12.75 12.52
CA PHE A 197 20.90 -12.96 11.09
C PHE A 197 21.05 -14.46 10.78
N ASN A 198 20.16 -15.00 9.95
CA ASN A 198 20.16 -16.40 9.55
C ASN A 198 20.58 -16.51 8.07
N LYS A 199 21.90 -16.44 7.81
CA LYS A 199 22.48 -16.41 6.46
C LYS A 199 21.96 -17.55 5.57
N ASP A 200 22.02 -18.78 6.05
CA ASP A 200 21.67 -19.96 5.25
C ASP A 200 20.16 -20.05 4.92
N ASP A 201 19.32 -19.47 5.78
CA ASP A 201 17.87 -19.39 5.58
C ASP A 201 17.43 -18.15 4.78
N MET A 202 18.38 -17.24 4.54
CA MET A 202 18.20 -15.93 3.91
C MET A 202 17.11 -15.10 4.61
N ASP A 203 17.18 -15.02 5.93
CA ASP A 203 16.31 -14.15 6.72
C ASP A 203 17.06 -13.43 7.84
N ILE A 204 16.46 -12.34 8.32
CA ILE A 204 17.03 -11.46 9.33
C ILE A 204 15.93 -10.92 10.25
N VAL A 205 16.22 -10.79 11.53
CA VAL A 205 15.36 -10.14 12.54
C VAL A 205 15.98 -8.79 12.86
N VAL A 206 15.21 -7.73 12.70
CA VAL A 206 15.64 -6.35 12.92
C VAL A 206 14.64 -5.58 13.76
N GLN A 207 15.11 -4.53 14.43
CA GLN A 207 14.27 -3.56 15.13
C GLN A 207 13.77 -2.43 14.19
N PRO A 208 12.74 -1.66 14.58
CA PRO A 208 11.96 -0.83 13.65
C PRO A 208 12.72 0.35 13.05
N SER A 209 13.71 0.91 13.77
CA SER A 209 14.40 2.14 13.36
C SER A 209 15.69 1.92 12.58
N ILE A 210 16.05 0.67 12.26
CA ILE A 210 17.19 0.42 11.38
C ILE A 210 16.88 1.01 10.00
N GLY A 211 17.79 1.82 9.45
CA GLY A 211 17.69 2.27 8.07
C GLY A 211 17.91 1.12 7.10
N TRP A 212 17.14 1.04 6.02
CA TRP A 212 17.31 -0.03 5.02
C TRP A 212 18.71 0.04 4.36
N GLN A 213 19.25 1.26 4.19
CA GLN A 213 20.61 1.49 3.68
C GLN A 213 21.67 0.95 4.66
N ASP A 214 21.52 1.24 5.95
CA ASP A 214 22.42 0.75 7.00
C ASP A 214 22.36 -0.77 7.11
N LEU A 215 21.17 -1.36 7.00
CA LEU A 215 20.99 -2.80 6.95
C LEU A 215 21.77 -3.41 5.78
N ASN A 216 21.64 -2.86 4.58
CA ASN A 216 22.37 -3.34 3.41
C ASN A 216 23.88 -3.12 3.52
N ALA A 217 24.34 -2.01 4.09
CA ALA A 217 25.76 -1.75 4.35
C ALA A 217 26.34 -2.77 5.36
N LYS A 218 25.60 -3.07 6.44
CA LYS A 218 25.97 -4.10 7.43
C LYS A 218 26.02 -5.49 6.78
N LEU A 219 25.03 -5.87 5.98
CA LEU A 219 25.00 -7.15 5.26
C LEU A 219 26.15 -7.31 4.26
N LEU A 220 26.54 -6.22 3.59
CA LEU A 220 27.70 -6.18 2.70
C LEU A 220 29.00 -6.35 3.48
N ALA A 221 29.17 -5.65 4.60
CA ALA A 221 30.34 -5.77 5.47
C ALA A 221 30.51 -7.18 6.07
N MET A 222 29.41 -7.93 6.22
CA MET A 222 29.41 -9.33 6.68
C MET A 222 29.76 -10.35 5.58
N ASP A 223 30.02 -9.92 4.33
CA ASP A 223 30.22 -10.78 3.16
C ASP A 223 29.14 -11.87 3.06
N SER A 224 27.88 -11.43 3.24
CA SER A 224 26.74 -12.34 3.31
C SER A 224 26.37 -12.92 1.96
N GLY A 225 26.67 -12.21 0.86
CA GLY A 225 26.10 -12.49 -0.47
C GLY A 225 24.60 -12.20 -0.56
N LEU A 226 24.02 -11.54 0.46
CA LEU A 226 22.60 -11.27 0.60
C LEU A 226 22.35 -9.76 0.77
N PHE A 227 21.14 -9.31 0.42
CA PHE A 227 20.69 -7.94 0.64
C PHE A 227 19.18 -7.88 0.89
N PHE A 228 18.72 -6.80 1.52
CA PHE A 228 17.31 -6.45 1.62
C PHE A 228 16.90 -5.64 0.38
N PRO A 229 15.95 -6.12 -0.43
CA PRO A 229 15.72 -5.57 -1.77
C PRO A 229 14.71 -4.43 -1.86
N VAL A 230 14.04 -4.08 -0.75
CA VAL A 230 13.12 -2.93 -0.72
C VAL A 230 13.96 -1.65 -0.59
N ASP A 231 13.81 -0.73 -1.55
CA ASP A 231 14.66 0.48 -1.76
C ASP A 231 13.77 1.75 -1.83
N PRO A 232 13.07 2.13 -0.73
CA PRO A 232 12.28 3.35 -0.65
C PRO A 232 13.18 4.59 -0.48
N GLY A 233 12.59 5.78 -0.36
CA GLY A 233 13.33 7.01 -0.09
C GLY A 233 14.33 6.89 1.09
N PRO A 234 15.48 7.62 1.08
CA PRO A 234 16.58 7.38 2.03
C PRO A 234 16.23 7.46 3.52
N SER A 235 15.26 8.30 3.90
CA SER A 235 14.83 8.47 5.30
C SER A 235 13.90 7.37 5.81
N ALA A 236 13.33 6.56 4.91
CA ALA A 236 12.42 5.49 5.27
C ALA A 236 13.16 4.36 6.01
N LYS A 237 12.45 3.74 6.96
CA LYS A 237 12.91 2.58 7.72
C LYS A 237 12.38 1.29 7.08
N ILE A 238 12.51 0.17 7.78
CA ILE A 238 12.13 -1.14 7.26
C ILE A 238 10.60 -1.28 7.13
N GLY A 239 10.17 -1.81 5.99
CA GLY A 239 8.80 -2.25 5.72
C GLY A 239 8.77 -3.33 4.65
N ASP A 240 7.66 -4.07 4.57
CA ASP A 240 7.42 -5.17 3.60
C ASP A 240 8.47 -6.31 3.65
N TRP A 241 8.37 -7.29 2.73
CA TRP A 241 9.18 -8.51 2.66
C TRP A 241 9.17 -9.32 3.97
N VAL A 242 8.08 -9.18 4.72
CA VAL A 242 7.91 -9.67 6.09
C VAL A 242 7.66 -11.17 6.14
N ILE A 243 8.50 -11.87 6.90
CA ILE A 243 8.23 -13.22 7.38
C ILE A 243 7.35 -13.15 8.61
N ASN A 244 7.70 -12.45 9.69
CA ASN A 244 6.82 -12.30 10.86
C ASN A 244 7.15 -11.01 11.61
N LEU A 245 6.27 -10.60 12.52
CA LEU A 245 6.41 -9.40 13.33
C LEU A 245 6.29 -9.76 14.81
N THR A 246 7.11 -9.11 15.64
CA THR A 246 6.86 -8.99 17.08
C THR A 246 6.11 -7.68 17.32
N VAL A 247 4.90 -7.77 17.89
CA VAL A 247 3.98 -6.65 18.03
C VAL A 247 3.54 -6.50 19.49
N VAL A 248 3.53 -5.27 19.98
CA VAL A 248 2.90 -4.89 21.25
C VAL A 248 1.48 -4.41 20.95
N LEU A 249 0.49 -5.05 21.56
CA LEU A 249 -0.93 -4.68 21.45
C LEU A 249 -1.27 -3.50 22.35
N SER A 250 -2.46 -2.92 22.18
CA SER A 250 -2.89 -1.75 22.95
C SER A 250 -2.80 -1.97 24.46
N ASP A 251 -3.08 -3.17 24.95
CA ASP A 251 -3.04 -3.55 26.38
C ASP A 251 -1.64 -3.97 26.90
N GLY A 252 -0.61 -3.85 26.07
CA GLY A 252 0.76 -4.23 26.38
C GLY A 252 1.12 -5.69 26.11
N ARG A 253 0.17 -6.56 25.70
CA ARG A 253 0.55 -7.94 25.33
C ARG A 253 1.53 -7.94 24.15
N ILE A 254 2.58 -8.75 24.28
CA ILE A 254 3.54 -9.00 23.22
C ILE A 254 3.14 -10.27 22.47
N ILE A 255 2.97 -10.16 21.16
CA ILE A 255 2.66 -11.30 20.28
C ILE A 255 3.70 -11.43 19.17
N LYS A 256 3.87 -12.64 18.65
CA LYS A 256 4.48 -12.87 17.34
C LYS A 256 3.39 -13.29 16.36
N THR A 257 3.32 -12.63 15.21
CA THR A 257 2.24 -12.85 14.22
C THR A 257 2.27 -14.26 13.62
N ARG A 258 3.46 -14.86 13.47
CA ARG A 258 3.68 -16.27 13.15
C ARG A 258 5.12 -16.70 13.46
N ARG A 259 5.43 -17.98 13.22
CA ARG A 259 6.79 -18.55 13.29
C ARG A 259 7.60 -18.24 12.00
N ARG A 260 8.90 -18.52 12.03
CA ARG A 260 9.89 -18.24 10.97
C ARG A 260 9.74 -19.00 9.62
N PRO A 261 9.08 -20.18 9.51
CA PRO A 261 8.99 -20.85 8.22
C PRO A 261 8.38 -19.97 7.13
N ARG A 262 8.98 -19.98 5.92
CA ARG A 262 8.53 -19.17 4.77
C ARG A 262 7.07 -19.41 4.38
N LYS A 263 6.58 -20.63 4.64
CA LYS A 263 5.19 -21.03 4.43
C LYS A 263 4.61 -21.50 5.76
N SER A 264 3.42 -21.00 6.08
CA SER A 264 2.63 -21.44 7.22
C SER A 264 1.16 -21.27 6.89
N SER A 265 0.34 -22.22 7.33
CA SER A 265 -1.12 -22.17 7.28
C SER A 265 -1.72 -22.45 8.66
N ALA A 266 -0.94 -22.26 9.72
CA ALA A 266 -1.36 -22.44 11.09
C ALA A 266 -2.17 -21.21 11.56
N GLY A 267 -3.50 -21.28 11.44
CA GLY A 267 -4.40 -20.19 11.83
C GLY A 267 -4.41 -19.02 10.84
N TYR A 268 -4.85 -17.85 11.31
CA TYR A 268 -4.96 -16.64 10.50
C TYR A 268 -3.58 -16.01 10.23
N ASN A 269 -3.41 -15.45 9.04
CA ASN A 269 -2.20 -14.70 8.69
C ASN A 269 -2.26 -13.28 9.26
N LEU A 270 -1.84 -13.11 10.51
CA LEU A 270 -1.87 -11.80 11.19
C LEU A 270 -0.90 -10.77 10.59
N ASN A 271 0.11 -11.18 9.80
CA ASN A 271 1.02 -10.22 9.13
C ASN A 271 0.24 -9.18 8.32
N GLY A 272 -0.75 -9.64 7.54
CA GLY A 272 -1.54 -8.77 6.67
C GLY A 272 -2.47 -7.81 7.40
N LEU A 273 -2.65 -7.99 8.72
CA LEU A 273 -3.38 -7.02 9.53
C LEU A 273 -2.47 -5.88 9.99
N PHE A 274 -1.21 -6.16 10.33
CA PHE A 274 -0.28 -5.16 10.88
C PHE A 274 0.55 -4.43 9.81
N VAL A 275 0.90 -5.10 8.71
CA VAL A 275 1.58 -4.45 7.58
C VAL A 275 0.59 -3.50 6.90
N GLY A 276 0.93 -2.22 6.82
CA GLY A 276 0.03 -1.17 6.33
C GLY A 276 -1.02 -0.70 7.34
N SER A 277 -0.96 -1.14 8.61
CA SER A 277 -1.91 -0.70 9.64
C SER A 277 -1.59 0.68 10.22
N GLU A 278 -0.48 1.30 9.83
CA GLU A 278 -0.06 2.64 10.24
C GLU A 278 -0.05 2.85 11.77
N GLY A 279 0.35 1.82 12.53
CA GLY A 279 0.37 1.88 13.99
C GLY A 279 -1.01 1.87 14.67
N THR A 280 -2.10 1.73 13.92
CA THR A 280 -3.46 1.76 14.46
C THR A 280 -3.90 0.45 15.12
N LEU A 281 -3.28 -0.69 14.80
CA LEU A 281 -3.68 -2.01 15.36
C LEU A 281 -2.69 -2.57 16.38
N GLY A 282 -1.46 -2.06 16.38
CA GLY A 282 -0.38 -2.52 17.25
C GLY A 282 0.93 -1.82 16.93
N ILE A 283 1.89 -1.98 17.82
CA ILE A 283 3.21 -1.36 17.75
C ILE A 283 4.23 -2.43 17.38
N VAL A 284 4.77 -2.36 16.16
CA VAL A 284 5.80 -3.31 15.69
C VAL A 284 7.13 -2.99 16.35
N THR A 285 7.73 -3.98 17.02
CA THR A 285 9.00 -3.83 17.75
C THR A 285 10.12 -4.71 17.21
N GLU A 286 9.80 -5.72 16.40
CA GLU A 286 10.75 -6.47 15.59
C GLU A 286 10.09 -6.92 14.29
N ALA A 287 10.87 -6.97 13.20
CA ALA A 287 10.47 -7.57 11.94
C ALA A 287 11.45 -8.67 11.55
N THR A 288 10.94 -9.87 11.28
CA THR A 288 11.70 -10.89 10.55
C THR A 288 11.47 -10.68 9.05
N LEU A 289 12.52 -10.39 8.29
CA LEU A 289 12.47 -10.07 6.87
C LEU A 289 13.12 -11.17 6.03
N LYS A 290 12.66 -11.32 4.79
CA LYS A 290 13.37 -12.09 3.77
C LYS A 290 14.55 -11.29 3.23
N LEU A 291 15.63 -11.99 2.88
CA LEU A 291 16.74 -11.44 2.12
C LEU A 291 16.79 -12.05 0.72
N ALA A 292 17.27 -11.27 -0.24
CA ALA A 292 17.54 -11.69 -1.60
C ALA A 292 19.05 -11.94 -1.78
N VAL A 293 19.39 -12.79 -2.75
CA VAL A 293 20.79 -13.00 -3.17
C VAL A 293 21.23 -11.82 -4.02
N ILE A 294 22.45 -11.33 -3.77
CA ILE A 294 23.05 -10.28 -4.61
C ILE A 294 23.18 -10.81 -6.06
N PRO A 295 22.54 -10.17 -7.05
CA PRO A 295 22.62 -10.57 -8.45
C PRO A 295 24.05 -10.53 -8.99
N GLU A 296 24.37 -11.44 -9.90
CA GLU A 296 25.66 -11.50 -10.60
C GLU A 296 25.94 -10.21 -11.39
N GLN A 297 24.91 -9.67 -12.04
CA GLN A 297 24.99 -8.48 -12.86
C GLN A 297 23.84 -7.52 -12.54
N TYR A 298 24.18 -6.24 -12.39
CA TYR A 298 23.24 -5.13 -12.49
C TYR A 298 23.49 -4.36 -13.79
N SER A 299 22.44 -3.75 -14.32
CA SER A 299 22.61 -2.66 -15.27
C SER A 299 21.48 -1.65 -15.24
N VAL A 300 21.76 -0.45 -15.75
CA VAL A 300 20.84 0.67 -15.83
C VAL A 300 20.69 1.09 -17.28
N ALA A 301 19.46 1.39 -17.69
CA ALA A 301 19.18 2.01 -18.98
C ALA A 301 18.26 3.22 -18.82
N VAL A 302 18.40 4.19 -19.72
CA VAL A 302 17.55 5.38 -19.78
C VAL A 302 17.05 5.59 -21.20
N VAL A 303 15.78 5.92 -21.35
CA VAL A 303 15.14 6.13 -22.65
C VAL A 303 14.24 7.37 -22.59
N THR A 304 14.48 8.31 -23.49
CA THR A 304 13.64 9.51 -23.65
C THR A 304 12.51 9.24 -24.64
N PHE A 305 11.35 9.85 -24.43
CA PHE A 305 10.17 9.74 -25.27
C PHE A 305 9.67 11.12 -25.71
N PRO A 306 8.96 11.23 -26.85
CA PRO A 306 8.39 12.50 -27.29
C PRO A 306 7.27 13.02 -26.37
N THR A 307 6.49 12.11 -25.78
CA THR A 307 5.36 12.44 -24.90
C THR A 307 5.36 11.52 -23.66
N ILE A 308 4.69 11.96 -22.59
CA ILE A 308 4.54 11.15 -21.38
C ILE A 308 3.70 9.90 -21.65
N ARG A 309 2.74 9.97 -22.58
CA ARG A 309 1.92 8.84 -23.01
C ARG A 309 2.76 7.76 -23.69
N ASP A 310 3.62 8.15 -24.64
CA ASP A 310 4.54 7.21 -25.31
C ASP A 310 5.44 6.48 -24.29
N ALA A 311 5.92 7.17 -23.25
CA ALA A 311 6.68 6.57 -22.16
C ALA A 311 5.83 5.59 -21.32
N ALA A 312 4.62 5.99 -20.90
CA ALA A 312 3.73 5.16 -20.11
C ALA A 312 3.24 3.91 -20.87
N ASP A 313 2.96 4.02 -22.17
CA ASP A 313 2.62 2.89 -23.04
C ASP A 313 3.79 1.90 -23.16
N ALA A 314 5.03 2.42 -23.27
CA ALA A 314 6.22 1.56 -23.26
C ALA A 314 6.38 0.82 -21.93
N ALA A 315 6.16 1.50 -20.79
CA ALA A 315 6.22 0.89 -19.47
C ALA A 315 5.18 -0.23 -19.31
N ALA A 316 3.93 0.05 -19.64
CA ALA A 316 2.86 -0.96 -19.63
C ALA A 316 3.20 -2.15 -20.54
N GLY A 317 3.72 -1.89 -21.74
CA GLY A 317 4.14 -2.94 -22.68
C GLY A 317 5.26 -3.84 -22.14
N VAL A 318 6.23 -3.28 -21.40
CA VAL A 318 7.31 -4.04 -20.74
C VAL A 318 6.73 -5.01 -19.71
N MET A 319 5.81 -4.54 -18.87
CA MET A 319 5.16 -5.36 -17.83
C MET A 319 4.25 -6.43 -18.44
N GLN A 320 3.44 -6.08 -19.43
CA GLN A 320 2.56 -7.01 -20.13
C GLN A 320 3.32 -8.10 -20.90
N ALA A 321 4.51 -7.77 -21.41
CA ALA A 321 5.40 -8.76 -22.03
C ALA A 321 6.10 -9.67 -21.01
N GLY A 322 5.95 -9.43 -19.70
CA GLY A 322 6.59 -10.19 -18.64
C GLY A 322 8.12 -10.11 -18.74
N VAL A 323 8.67 -8.95 -19.09
CA VAL A 323 10.12 -8.75 -19.10
C VAL A 323 10.58 -8.49 -17.67
N PRO A 324 11.46 -9.32 -17.08
CA PRO A 324 11.96 -9.07 -15.74
C PRO A 324 12.81 -7.80 -15.68
N VAL A 325 12.37 -6.86 -14.86
CA VAL A 325 13.10 -5.64 -14.49
C VAL A 325 13.19 -5.56 -12.98
N ALA A 326 14.30 -5.04 -12.46
CA ALA A 326 14.48 -4.81 -11.03
C ALA A 326 13.83 -3.50 -10.56
N ALA A 327 13.73 -2.51 -11.45
CA ALA A 327 12.97 -1.29 -11.26
C ALA A 327 12.63 -0.67 -12.61
N MET A 328 11.51 0.03 -12.69
CA MET A 328 11.09 0.79 -13.85
C MET A 328 10.41 2.08 -13.40
N GLU A 329 11.05 3.20 -13.68
CA GLU A 329 10.69 4.52 -13.17
C GLU A 329 10.40 5.47 -14.32
N ILE A 330 9.47 6.40 -14.13
CA ILE A 330 9.16 7.48 -15.08
C ILE A 330 9.47 8.83 -14.45
N MET A 331 9.89 9.79 -15.27
CA MET A 331 9.97 11.21 -14.94
C MET A 331 9.48 12.01 -16.14
N ASP A 332 8.64 13.02 -15.92
CA ASP A 332 8.24 13.93 -16.99
C ASP A 332 9.34 14.95 -17.32
N GLU A 333 9.13 15.75 -18.36
CA GLU A 333 10.09 16.75 -18.79
C GLU A 333 10.35 17.83 -17.74
N VAL A 334 9.34 18.17 -16.92
CA VAL A 334 9.48 19.15 -15.84
C VAL A 334 10.42 18.58 -14.77
N GLN A 335 10.22 17.33 -14.37
CA GLN A 335 11.09 16.67 -13.41
C GLN A 335 12.52 16.51 -13.96
N MET A 336 12.69 16.20 -15.25
CA MET A 336 14.03 16.16 -15.86
C MET A 336 14.71 17.53 -15.84
N ARG A 337 13.96 18.63 -16.05
CA ARG A 337 14.46 20.00 -15.88
C ARG A 337 14.85 20.29 -14.43
N VAL A 338 14.07 19.82 -13.45
CA VAL A 338 14.39 19.93 -12.01
C VAL A 338 15.75 19.32 -11.71
N ILE A 339 16.06 18.13 -12.25
CA ILE A 339 17.38 17.50 -12.08
C ILE A 339 18.52 18.37 -12.62
N ASN A 340 18.34 18.93 -13.82
CA ASN A 340 19.33 19.82 -14.42
C ASN A 340 19.58 21.07 -13.55
N LEU A 341 18.51 21.67 -13.01
CA LEU A 341 18.58 22.84 -12.15
C LEU A 341 19.24 22.53 -10.80
N GLY A 342 18.90 21.39 -10.17
CA GLY A 342 19.49 20.95 -8.91
C GLY A 342 20.98 20.66 -9.02
N GLY A 343 21.46 20.29 -10.22
CA GLY A 343 22.88 20.17 -10.53
C GLY A 343 23.59 18.95 -9.90
N ALA A 344 22.84 18.06 -9.23
CA ALA A 344 23.37 16.86 -8.58
C ALA A 344 24.00 15.87 -9.58
N THR A 345 23.63 15.93 -10.86
CA THR A 345 24.17 15.05 -11.91
C THR A 345 25.28 15.69 -12.76
N LYS A 346 25.83 16.85 -12.36
CA LYS A 346 26.92 17.49 -13.13
C LYS A 346 28.16 16.58 -13.26
N PRO A 347 28.88 16.61 -14.41
CA PRO A 347 28.71 17.53 -15.54
C PRO A 347 27.65 17.10 -16.57
N ARG A 348 26.92 16.00 -16.33
CA ARG A 348 25.87 15.53 -17.25
C ARG A 348 24.68 16.48 -17.22
N VAL A 349 24.18 16.82 -18.41
CA VAL A 349 22.94 17.57 -18.62
C VAL A 349 21.96 16.65 -19.35
N TRP A 350 20.76 16.52 -18.83
CA TRP A 350 19.72 15.66 -19.36
C TRP A 350 18.87 16.39 -20.39
N LYS A 351 18.34 15.64 -21.36
CA LYS A 351 17.26 16.15 -22.22
C LYS A 351 16.01 16.30 -21.37
N GLU A 352 15.38 17.47 -21.43
CA GLU A 352 14.12 17.77 -20.75
C GLU A 352 12.96 17.19 -21.56
N LEU A 353 12.86 15.86 -21.53
CA LEU A 353 11.83 15.06 -22.20
C LEU A 353 11.32 14.00 -21.22
N PRO A 354 10.08 13.51 -21.38
CA PRO A 354 9.59 12.34 -20.66
C PRO A 354 10.59 11.19 -20.78
N THR A 355 10.95 10.58 -19.66
CA THR A 355 12.07 9.64 -19.58
C THR A 355 11.72 8.44 -18.72
N LEU A 356 12.01 7.24 -19.23
CA LEU A 356 12.00 6.00 -18.45
C LEU A 356 13.40 5.64 -17.99
N PHE A 357 13.52 5.20 -16.74
CA PHE A 357 14.71 4.61 -16.16
C PHE A 357 14.44 3.15 -15.84
N PHE A 358 15.35 2.28 -16.27
CA PHE A 358 15.26 0.85 -16.03
C PHE A 358 16.45 0.39 -15.21
N LYS A 359 16.21 -0.46 -14.22
CA LYS A 359 17.24 -1.26 -13.57
C LYS A 359 17.00 -2.72 -13.94
N PHE A 360 18.05 -3.39 -14.38
CA PHE A 360 18.07 -4.82 -14.68
C PHE A 360 18.94 -5.54 -13.67
N SER A 361 18.56 -6.76 -13.31
CA SER A 361 19.38 -7.62 -12.48
C SER A 361 19.23 -9.08 -12.88
N GLY A 362 20.28 -9.87 -12.67
CA GLY A 362 20.28 -11.31 -12.96
C GLY A 362 21.64 -11.81 -13.43
N THR A 363 21.64 -12.88 -14.24
CA THR A 363 22.84 -13.34 -14.94
C THR A 363 23.17 -12.41 -16.09
N LYS A 364 24.42 -12.43 -16.55
CA LYS A 364 24.88 -11.61 -17.68
C LYS A 364 24.02 -11.78 -18.95
N ASP A 365 23.71 -13.02 -19.31
CA ASP A 365 22.90 -13.32 -20.50
C ASP A 365 21.42 -12.95 -20.31
N GLY A 366 20.87 -13.17 -19.12
CA GLY A 366 19.49 -12.79 -18.79
C GLY A 366 19.29 -11.27 -18.85
N VAL A 367 20.21 -10.50 -18.26
CA VAL A 367 20.20 -9.03 -18.34
C VAL A 367 20.26 -8.57 -19.80
N LYS A 368 21.15 -9.16 -20.61
CA LYS A 368 21.28 -8.84 -22.04
C LYS A 368 19.99 -9.11 -22.82
N ASP A 369 19.33 -10.24 -22.58
CA ASP A 369 18.05 -10.57 -23.23
C ASP A 369 16.95 -9.57 -22.82
N ASN A 370 16.81 -9.29 -21.52
CA ASN A 370 15.82 -8.35 -21.00
C ASN A 370 16.00 -6.96 -21.62
N ILE A 371 17.22 -6.44 -21.70
CA ILE A 371 17.52 -5.15 -22.36
C ILE A 371 17.08 -5.17 -23.82
N ASN A 372 17.38 -6.23 -24.57
CA ASN A 372 17.00 -6.32 -25.98
C ASN A 372 15.48 -6.32 -26.17
N ARG A 373 14.74 -6.97 -25.26
CA ARG A 373 13.27 -6.98 -25.27
C ARG A 373 12.71 -5.60 -24.94
N VAL A 374 13.19 -4.95 -23.87
CA VAL A 374 12.79 -3.57 -23.52
C VAL A 374 13.09 -2.60 -24.66
N LYS A 375 14.27 -2.69 -25.28
CA LYS A 375 14.66 -1.83 -26.41
C LYS A 375 13.69 -1.94 -27.60
N LYS A 376 13.21 -3.16 -27.92
CA LYS A 376 12.20 -3.37 -28.97
C LYS A 376 10.87 -2.72 -28.61
N ILE A 377 10.43 -2.86 -27.36
CA ILE A 377 9.17 -2.28 -26.87
C ILE A 377 9.25 -0.76 -26.85
N ALA A 378 10.34 -0.20 -26.33
CA ALA A 378 10.57 1.24 -26.34
C ALA A 378 10.56 1.81 -27.75
N ALA A 379 11.24 1.16 -28.71
CA ALA A 379 11.26 1.59 -30.11
C ALA A 379 9.86 1.54 -30.76
N ALA A 380 9.05 0.52 -30.45
CA ALA A 380 7.67 0.42 -30.93
C ALA A 380 6.77 1.56 -30.41
N ASN A 381 7.13 2.14 -29.27
CA ASN A 381 6.46 3.27 -28.62
C ASN A 381 7.23 4.59 -28.81
N LYS A 382 7.90 4.76 -29.96
CA LYS A 382 8.62 5.99 -30.34
C LYS A 382 9.74 6.41 -29.38
N GLY A 383 10.27 5.49 -28.58
CA GLY A 383 11.42 5.73 -27.72
C GLY A 383 12.64 6.16 -28.53
N GLY A 384 13.33 7.18 -28.02
CA GLY A 384 14.52 7.78 -28.63
C GLY A 384 15.80 6.98 -28.35
N SER A 385 16.88 7.68 -28.02
CA SER A 385 18.16 7.05 -27.70
C SER A 385 18.04 6.19 -26.45
N PHE A 386 18.31 4.88 -26.61
CA PHE A 386 18.41 3.93 -25.51
C PHE A 386 19.84 3.96 -24.96
N GLU A 387 20.05 4.72 -23.89
CA GLU A 387 21.34 4.83 -23.22
C GLU A 387 21.50 3.71 -22.20
N PHE A 388 22.65 3.05 -22.20
CA PHE A 388 22.93 1.91 -21.33
C PHE A 388 24.26 2.13 -20.64
N ALA A 389 24.31 1.85 -19.33
CA ALA A 389 25.54 1.97 -18.58
C ALA A 389 26.57 0.90 -18.97
N ARG A 390 27.78 1.33 -19.31
CA ARG A 390 28.91 0.49 -19.72
C ARG A 390 29.71 -0.03 -18.52
N ASP A 391 29.68 0.70 -17.41
CA ASP A 391 30.42 0.38 -16.19
C ASP A 391 29.63 0.81 -14.93
N ALA A 392 30.17 0.49 -13.75
CA ALA A 392 29.53 0.77 -12.47
C ALA A 392 29.38 2.28 -12.19
N ALA A 393 30.31 3.12 -12.66
CA ALA A 393 30.24 4.56 -12.47
C ALA A 393 29.11 5.16 -13.31
N GLU A 394 28.95 4.71 -14.56
CA GLU A 394 27.84 5.10 -15.43
C GLU A 394 26.50 4.58 -14.91
N GLN A 395 26.45 3.40 -14.28
CA GLN A 395 25.23 2.91 -13.61
C GLN A 395 24.80 3.84 -12.48
N GLN A 396 25.75 4.23 -11.62
CA GLN A 396 25.48 5.16 -10.53
C GLN A 396 25.03 6.53 -11.05
N LEU A 397 25.70 7.06 -12.08
CA LEU A 397 25.35 8.35 -12.69
C LEU A 397 23.98 8.35 -13.36
N LEU A 398 23.62 7.28 -14.09
CA LEU A 398 22.32 7.23 -14.76
C LEU A 398 21.18 7.08 -13.74
N TRP A 399 21.41 6.30 -12.67
CA TRP A 399 20.41 6.09 -11.63
C TRP A 399 20.31 7.24 -10.64
N SER A 400 21.36 8.07 -10.48
CA SER A 400 21.35 9.18 -9.54
C SER A 400 20.30 10.24 -9.90
N ALA A 401 20.01 10.46 -11.19
CA ALA A 401 18.92 11.36 -11.60
C ALA A 401 17.58 11.02 -10.92
N ARG A 402 17.25 9.73 -10.81
CA ARG A 402 16.04 9.28 -10.12
C ARG A 402 16.16 9.35 -8.59
N LYS A 403 17.34 9.07 -8.02
CA LYS A 403 17.56 9.15 -6.57
C LYS A 403 17.53 10.59 -6.03
N GLU A 404 18.00 11.53 -6.82
CA GLU A 404 18.08 12.94 -6.46
C GLU A 404 16.81 13.74 -6.78
N SER A 405 15.76 13.09 -7.32
CA SER A 405 14.55 13.77 -7.81
C SER A 405 13.84 14.57 -6.72
N LEU A 406 13.61 13.96 -5.55
CA LEU A 406 12.97 14.61 -4.42
C LEU A 406 13.81 15.79 -3.89
N TRP A 407 15.11 15.57 -3.66
CA TRP A 407 16.00 16.62 -3.14
C TRP A 407 16.15 17.80 -4.10
N SER A 408 16.28 17.50 -5.39
CA SER A 408 16.33 18.52 -6.44
C SER A 408 15.04 19.34 -6.47
N MET A 409 13.89 18.67 -6.32
CA MET A 409 12.59 19.35 -6.26
C MET A 409 12.51 20.29 -5.05
N LEU A 410 12.85 19.79 -3.86
CA LEU A 410 12.81 20.57 -2.63
C LEU A 410 13.76 21.77 -2.66
N SER A 411 14.91 21.64 -3.33
CA SER A 411 15.86 22.75 -3.46
C SER A 411 15.32 23.95 -4.25
N LEU A 412 14.25 23.75 -5.03
CA LEU A 412 13.57 24.81 -5.78
C LEU A 412 12.51 25.54 -4.94
N ARG A 413 12.16 25.02 -3.76
CA ARG A 413 11.16 25.60 -2.86
C ARG A 413 11.60 27.00 -2.41
N LYS A 414 10.73 27.99 -2.56
CA LYS A 414 10.96 29.33 -2.01
C LYS A 414 10.36 29.43 -0.60
N SER A 415 10.82 30.42 0.15
CA SER A 415 10.24 30.72 1.46
C SER A 415 8.73 31.00 1.33
N GLY A 416 7.92 30.26 2.08
CA GLY A 416 6.46 30.34 2.06
C GLY A 416 5.76 29.39 1.08
N ASP A 417 6.49 28.68 0.22
CA ASP A 417 5.90 27.63 -0.62
C ASP A 417 5.65 26.37 0.21
N ASP A 418 4.61 25.62 -0.11
CA ASP A 418 4.30 24.28 0.35
C ASP A 418 4.41 23.30 -0.84
N VAL A 419 4.56 22.01 -0.57
CA VAL A 419 4.59 20.95 -1.59
C VAL A 419 3.49 19.94 -1.27
N TRP A 420 2.58 19.72 -2.22
CA TRP A 420 1.67 18.58 -2.17
C TRP A 420 2.27 17.44 -2.98
N SER A 421 2.84 16.45 -2.28
CA SER A 421 3.25 15.19 -2.90
C SER A 421 2.19 14.15 -2.61
N THR A 422 1.73 13.47 -3.66
CA THR A 422 0.66 12.47 -3.57
C THR A 422 0.85 11.41 -4.66
N ASP A 423 0.10 10.33 -4.55
CA ASP A 423 0.22 9.16 -5.39
C ASP A 423 -1.14 8.49 -5.66
N VAL A 424 -1.23 7.78 -6.77
CA VAL A 424 -2.29 6.82 -7.09
C VAL A 424 -1.67 5.65 -7.87
N ALA A 425 -2.38 4.52 -7.93
CA ALA A 425 -1.98 3.42 -8.81
C ALA A 425 -3.19 2.89 -9.58
N VAL A 426 -2.96 2.40 -10.80
CA VAL A 426 -3.99 1.84 -11.68
C VAL A 426 -3.51 0.55 -12.35
N PRO A 427 -4.42 -0.30 -12.85
CA PRO A 427 -4.05 -1.40 -13.73
C PRO A 427 -3.24 -0.91 -14.94
N PHE A 428 -2.24 -1.68 -15.38
CA PHE A 428 -1.34 -1.29 -16.48
C PHE A 428 -2.07 -0.88 -17.77
N SER A 429 -3.27 -1.43 -18.02
CA SER A 429 -4.11 -1.07 -19.18
C SER A 429 -4.62 0.37 -19.15
N ARG A 430 -4.55 1.06 -18.01
CA ARG A 430 -5.03 2.44 -17.80
C ARG A 430 -3.90 3.42 -17.47
N LEU A 431 -2.67 2.93 -17.31
CA LEU A 431 -1.52 3.72 -16.85
C LEU A 431 -1.23 4.94 -17.73
N ALA A 432 -1.20 4.74 -19.05
CA ALA A 432 -0.94 5.84 -19.99
C ALA A 432 -2.07 6.87 -20.01
N ASP A 433 -3.32 6.43 -19.92
CA ASP A 433 -4.49 7.30 -19.90
C ASP A 433 -4.49 8.19 -18.64
N ILE A 434 -4.30 7.61 -17.46
CA ILE A 434 -4.34 8.39 -16.22
C ILE A 434 -3.21 9.41 -16.17
N ILE A 435 -1.97 9.02 -16.49
CA ILE A 435 -0.81 9.91 -16.44
C ILE A 435 -0.97 11.09 -17.41
N GLU A 436 -1.46 10.83 -18.63
CA GLU A 436 -1.66 11.88 -19.64
C GLU A 436 -2.70 12.91 -19.20
N VAL A 437 -3.86 12.45 -18.71
CA VAL A 437 -4.94 13.36 -18.30
C VAL A 437 -4.57 14.10 -17.01
N SER A 438 -3.93 13.41 -16.05
CA SER A 438 -3.37 14.03 -14.85
C SER A 438 -2.36 15.13 -15.18
N LYS A 439 -1.39 14.82 -16.05
CA LYS A 439 -0.39 15.81 -16.47
C LYS A 439 -1.03 17.04 -17.09
N LYS A 440 -2.01 16.84 -17.98
CA LYS A 440 -2.71 17.94 -18.63
C LYS A 440 -3.39 18.86 -17.60
N GLU A 441 -4.12 18.28 -16.65
CA GLU A 441 -4.79 19.07 -15.60
C GLU A 441 -3.81 19.78 -14.67
N MET A 442 -2.71 19.09 -14.32
CA MET A 442 -1.62 19.65 -13.53
C MET A 442 -0.98 20.86 -14.25
N ASP A 443 -0.72 20.77 -15.55
CA ASP A 443 -0.18 21.87 -16.36
C ASP A 443 -1.18 23.06 -16.45
N GLU A 444 -2.49 22.78 -16.49
CA GLU A 444 -3.56 23.79 -16.50
C GLU A 444 -3.67 24.59 -15.18
N LEU A 445 -3.07 24.12 -14.07
CA LEU A 445 -3.00 24.89 -12.81
C LEU A 445 -2.20 26.19 -12.96
N GLY A 446 -1.24 26.23 -13.89
CA GLY A 446 -0.26 27.32 -14.01
C GLY A 446 0.71 27.40 -12.82
N LEU A 447 0.82 26.32 -12.03
CA LEU A 447 1.73 26.18 -10.91
C LEU A 447 2.91 25.28 -11.28
N PHE A 448 3.98 25.34 -10.50
CA PHE A 448 5.12 24.45 -10.71
C PHE A 448 4.79 23.05 -10.19
N ALA A 449 4.72 22.09 -11.10
CA ALA A 449 4.34 20.72 -10.76
C ALA A 449 5.00 19.72 -11.71
N SER A 450 5.21 18.50 -11.22
CA SER A 450 5.91 17.46 -11.96
C SER A 450 5.36 16.07 -11.67
N ILE A 451 5.59 15.16 -12.61
CA ILE A 451 5.30 13.74 -12.48
C ILE A 451 6.58 12.93 -12.40
N LEU A 452 6.57 11.98 -11.47
CA LEU A 452 7.51 10.87 -11.41
C LEU A 452 6.79 9.61 -10.96
N GLY A 453 7.40 8.44 -11.08
CA GLY A 453 6.92 7.30 -10.30
C GLY A 453 7.38 5.92 -10.67
N HIS A 454 6.95 5.01 -9.82
CA HIS A 454 7.17 3.57 -9.85
C HIS A 454 6.23 2.90 -10.86
N VAL A 455 6.35 3.26 -12.14
CA VAL A 455 5.45 2.78 -13.21
C VAL A 455 5.54 1.27 -13.47
N GLY A 456 6.60 0.61 -12.95
CA GLY A 456 6.67 -0.85 -12.85
C GLY A 456 5.53 -1.48 -12.07
N ASP A 457 4.94 -0.74 -11.13
CA ASP A 457 3.84 -1.20 -10.27
C ASP A 457 2.49 -0.55 -10.65
N GLY A 458 2.47 0.22 -11.75
CA GLY A 458 1.29 1.00 -12.16
C GLY A 458 1.05 2.24 -11.28
N ASN A 459 2.04 2.62 -10.47
CA ASN A 459 1.99 3.75 -9.54
C ASN A 459 2.73 4.97 -10.09
N PHE A 460 2.13 6.15 -9.93
CA PHE A 460 2.78 7.42 -10.22
C PHE A 460 2.41 8.48 -9.19
N HIS A 461 3.21 9.54 -9.16
CA HIS A 461 3.13 10.62 -8.21
C HIS A 461 2.98 11.95 -8.93
N GLU A 462 2.21 12.84 -8.32
CA GLU A 462 2.21 14.26 -8.62
C GLU A 462 2.90 14.99 -7.47
N SER A 463 3.76 15.95 -7.80
CA SER A 463 4.36 16.86 -6.82
C SER A 463 4.08 18.30 -7.24
N ILE A 464 3.23 18.99 -6.49
CA ILE A 464 2.70 20.31 -6.85
C ILE A 464 3.17 21.33 -5.81
N MET A 465 3.90 22.36 -6.26
CA MET A 465 4.28 23.49 -5.41
C MET A 465 3.22 24.59 -5.44
N TYR A 466 2.86 25.11 -4.29
CA TYR A 466 1.88 26.18 -4.13
C TYR A 466 2.17 27.03 -2.90
N ASN A 467 1.56 28.20 -2.77
CA ASN A 467 1.69 29.02 -1.57
C ASN A 467 0.33 29.15 -0.88
N LYS A 468 0.17 28.53 0.30
CA LYS A 468 -1.11 28.58 1.02
C LYS A 468 -1.55 29.99 1.46
N ASN A 469 -0.65 30.96 1.45
CA ASN A 469 -0.96 32.36 1.78
C ASN A 469 -1.53 33.13 0.58
N ILE A 470 -1.44 32.58 -0.64
CA ILE A 470 -2.09 33.15 -1.83
C ILE A 470 -3.54 32.63 -1.89
N PRO A 471 -4.56 33.51 -1.86
CA PRO A 471 -5.95 33.09 -1.87
C PRO A 471 -6.30 32.20 -3.08
N GLY A 472 -6.85 31.02 -2.81
CA GLY A 472 -7.35 30.11 -3.84
C GLY A 472 -6.35 29.09 -4.37
N GLU A 473 -5.04 29.24 -4.14
CA GLU A 473 -4.04 28.29 -4.66
C GLU A 473 -4.20 26.89 -4.05
N ARG A 474 -4.25 26.79 -2.72
CA ARG A 474 -4.45 25.51 -2.03
C ARG A 474 -5.72 24.80 -2.52
N GLN A 475 -6.82 25.53 -2.71
CA GLN A 475 -8.09 24.96 -3.16
C GLN A 475 -8.00 24.41 -4.59
N LYS A 476 -7.26 25.09 -5.49
CA LYS A 476 -7.02 24.59 -6.85
C LYS A 476 -6.18 23.31 -6.85
N VAL A 477 -5.12 23.28 -6.04
CA VAL A 477 -4.28 22.08 -5.88
C VAL A 477 -5.06 20.92 -5.30
N GLU A 478 -5.83 21.15 -4.24
CA GLU A 478 -6.70 20.13 -3.64
C GLU A 478 -7.70 19.56 -4.65
N ALA A 479 -8.32 20.42 -5.48
CA ALA A 479 -9.22 19.98 -6.53
C ALA A 479 -8.53 19.09 -7.58
N CYS A 480 -7.33 19.49 -8.03
CA CYS A 480 -6.52 18.70 -8.98
C CYS A 480 -6.17 17.32 -8.40
N VAL A 481 -5.68 17.26 -7.15
CA VAL A 481 -5.36 16.01 -6.46
C VAL A 481 -6.60 15.12 -6.31
N LYS A 482 -7.74 15.68 -5.90
CA LYS A 482 -8.99 14.93 -5.77
C LYS A 482 -9.51 14.42 -7.11
N ASN A 483 -9.30 15.16 -8.20
CA ASN A 483 -9.66 14.72 -9.54
C ASN A 483 -8.74 13.58 -10.02
N MET A 484 -7.44 13.64 -9.73
CA MET A 484 -6.52 12.52 -9.96
C MET A 484 -7.00 11.25 -9.22
N VAL A 485 -7.30 11.36 -7.93
CA VAL A 485 -7.78 10.24 -7.11
C VAL A 485 -9.08 9.65 -7.68
N LYS A 486 -10.09 10.48 -7.95
CA LYS A 486 -11.36 10.00 -8.51
C LYS A 486 -11.18 9.30 -9.85
N ARG A 487 -10.35 9.86 -10.73
CA ARG A 487 -10.01 9.20 -12.00
C ARG A 487 -9.33 7.86 -11.77
N ALA A 488 -8.39 7.75 -10.83
CA ALA A 488 -7.78 6.45 -10.51
C ALA A 488 -8.84 5.42 -10.11
N LEU A 489 -9.76 5.80 -9.23
CA LEU A 489 -10.85 4.91 -8.79
C LEU A 489 -11.81 4.54 -9.94
N ASP A 490 -12.18 5.49 -10.80
CA ASP A 490 -12.97 5.23 -12.03
C ASP A 490 -12.23 4.32 -13.03
N MET A 491 -10.92 4.15 -12.86
CA MET A 491 -10.06 3.29 -13.66
C MET A 491 -9.72 1.95 -12.99
N ASP A 492 -10.49 1.52 -11.98
CA ASP A 492 -10.24 0.33 -11.14
C ASP A 492 -8.88 0.39 -10.41
N GLY A 493 -8.39 1.60 -10.14
CA GLY A 493 -7.19 1.88 -9.38
C GLY A 493 -7.45 2.09 -7.88
N THR A 494 -6.47 2.69 -7.22
CA THR A 494 -6.48 2.99 -5.78
C THR A 494 -6.11 4.44 -5.52
N CYS A 495 -6.63 5.02 -4.43
CA CYS A 495 -6.37 6.39 -4.01
C CYS A 495 -4.95 6.61 -3.47
N THR A 496 -4.19 5.54 -3.22
CA THR A 496 -2.78 5.60 -2.84
C THR A 496 -2.09 4.29 -3.23
N GLY A 497 -0.92 4.38 -3.87
CA GLY A 497 -0.11 3.22 -4.20
C GLY A 497 0.80 2.80 -3.04
N GLU A 498 1.36 3.76 -2.32
CA GLU A 498 2.38 3.52 -1.28
C GLU A 498 2.31 4.47 -0.06
N HIS A 499 1.79 5.69 -0.21
CA HIS A 499 1.81 6.68 0.90
C HIS A 499 0.78 6.42 2.01
N SER A 500 -0.11 5.44 1.81
CA SER A 500 -1.14 5.02 2.76
C SER A 500 -2.23 6.08 2.99
N ILE A 501 -3.04 5.93 4.04
CA ILE A 501 -4.22 6.79 4.26
C ILE A 501 -3.91 7.91 5.24
N GLY A 502 -3.21 7.59 6.33
CA GLY A 502 -2.86 8.54 7.38
C GLY A 502 -4.08 9.32 7.85
N TRP A 503 -3.89 10.60 8.12
CA TRP A 503 -4.97 11.55 8.33
C TRP A 503 -5.48 12.16 7.01
N GLY A 504 -4.60 12.34 6.02
CA GLY A 504 -4.87 13.14 4.81
C GLY A 504 -5.88 12.53 3.84
N LYS A 505 -5.91 11.20 3.71
CA LYS A 505 -6.67 10.50 2.65
C LYS A 505 -7.91 9.74 3.15
N LYS A 506 -8.39 9.99 4.37
CA LYS A 506 -9.62 9.33 4.90
C LYS A 506 -10.83 9.41 3.97
N GLU A 507 -11.05 10.59 3.39
CA GLU A 507 -12.13 10.82 2.43
C GLU A 507 -11.95 9.93 1.17
N SER A 508 -10.72 9.85 0.68
CA SER A 508 -10.38 9.02 -0.49
C SER A 508 -10.51 7.52 -0.21
N LEU A 509 -10.16 7.08 1.00
CA LEU A 509 -10.42 5.71 1.43
C LEU A 509 -11.91 5.39 1.39
N LEU A 510 -12.77 6.28 1.90
CA LEU A 510 -14.22 6.08 1.81
C LEU A 510 -14.70 5.98 0.36
N TRP A 511 -14.17 6.80 -0.55
CA TRP A 511 -14.51 6.72 -1.97
C TRP A 511 -14.12 5.36 -2.59
N GLU A 512 -12.96 4.82 -2.19
CA GLU A 512 -12.42 3.55 -2.71
C GLU A 512 -13.14 2.32 -2.17
N VAL A 513 -13.27 2.20 -0.83
CA VAL A 513 -13.73 0.94 -0.23
C VAL A 513 -15.19 0.98 0.24
N GLY A 514 -15.79 2.16 0.30
CA GLY A 514 -17.17 2.36 0.76
C GLY A 514 -17.35 2.18 2.28
N PRO A 515 -18.51 2.61 2.81
CA PRO A 515 -18.77 2.63 4.25
C PRO A 515 -18.83 1.22 4.87
N GLU A 516 -19.34 0.22 4.15
CA GLU A 516 -19.46 -1.15 4.67
C GLU A 516 -18.09 -1.81 4.89
N THR A 517 -17.10 -1.50 4.04
CA THR A 517 -15.73 -2.00 4.24
C THR A 517 -15.07 -1.28 5.42
N LEU A 518 -15.30 0.03 5.56
CA LEU A 518 -14.82 0.80 6.72
C LEU A 518 -15.42 0.28 8.03
N GLU A 519 -16.68 -0.16 8.06
CA GLU A 519 -17.29 -0.81 9.23
C GLU A 519 -16.50 -2.03 9.69
N VAL A 520 -16.07 -2.87 8.74
CA VAL A 520 -15.27 -4.05 9.04
C VAL A 520 -13.88 -3.65 9.56
N MET A 521 -13.25 -2.63 8.95
CA MET A 521 -11.97 -2.11 9.44
C MET A 521 -12.09 -1.56 10.88
N ALA A 522 -13.17 -0.83 11.17
CA ALA A 522 -13.46 -0.33 12.51
C ALA A 522 -13.71 -1.45 13.52
N ALA A 523 -14.37 -2.55 13.11
CA ALA A 523 -14.56 -3.73 13.95
C ALA A 523 -13.22 -4.40 14.30
N VAL A 524 -12.32 -4.52 13.32
CA VAL A 524 -10.95 -5.03 13.53
C VAL A 524 -10.18 -4.11 14.49
N LYS A 525 -10.20 -2.80 14.23
CA LYS A 525 -9.59 -1.80 15.11
C LYS A 525 -10.08 -1.92 16.55
N LYS A 526 -11.39 -1.98 16.76
CA LYS A 526 -12.01 -2.16 18.09
C LYS A 526 -11.61 -3.48 18.76
N ALA A 527 -11.38 -4.54 17.99
CA ALA A 527 -10.95 -5.83 18.54
C ALA A 527 -9.49 -5.82 19.03
N PHE A 528 -8.61 -5.08 18.34
CA PHE A 528 -7.19 -4.94 18.72
C PHE A 528 -6.93 -3.82 19.71
N ASP A 529 -7.79 -2.80 19.71
CA ASP A 529 -7.66 -1.59 20.53
C ASP A 529 -9.04 -1.07 20.94
N PRO A 530 -9.64 -1.65 21.99
CA PRO A 530 -11.00 -1.33 22.41
C PRO A 530 -11.16 0.11 22.94
N GLU A 531 -10.07 0.72 23.41
CA GLU A 531 -10.04 2.10 23.92
C GLU A 531 -9.65 3.12 22.82
N TRP A 532 -9.36 2.66 21.60
CA TRP A 532 -8.97 3.49 20.47
C TRP A 532 -7.73 4.36 20.73
N ILE A 533 -6.81 3.92 21.58
CA ILE A 533 -5.62 4.70 21.94
C ILE A 533 -4.48 4.60 20.92
N LEU A 534 -4.43 3.58 20.08
CA LEU A 534 -3.35 3.39 19.10
C LEU A 534 -3.58 4.26 17.85
N ASN A 535 -2.75 5.27 17.68
CA ASN A 535 -2.75 6.23 16.57
C ASN A 535 -4.16 6.72 16.14
N PRO A 536 -4.92 7.35 17.04
CA PRO A 536 -6.31 7.71 16.77
C PRO A 536 -6.47 8.81 15.71
N GLY A 537 -7.57 8.73 14.96
CA GLY A 537 -7.95 9.71 13.94
C GLY A 537 -7.22 9.61 12.61
N LYS A 538 -6.46 8.53 12.38
CA LYS A 538 -5.75 8.27 11.11
C LYS A 538 -6.66 7.62 10.09
N ILE A 539 -6.45 6.36 9.73
CA ILE A 539 -7.19 5.63 8.68
C ILE A 539 -8.71 5.87 8.73
N MET A 540 -9.28 6.04 9.92
CA MET A 540 -10.67 6.43 10.13
C MET A 540 -10.84 7.26 11.42
N ASP A 541 -11.85 8.12 11.47
CA ASP A 541 -12.30 8.81 12.69
C ASP A 541 -13.26 7.94 13.51
N VAL A 542 -13.51 8.29 14.79
CA VAL A 542 -14.57 7.63 15.57
C VAL A 542 -15.40 8.64 16.37
N PRO A 543 -16.74 8.59 16.25
CA PRO A 543 -17.53 7.74 15.35
C PRO A 543 -17.38 8.15 13.88
N TRP A 544 -17.00 7.21 13.01
CA TRP A 544 -16.88 7.44 11.57
C TRP A 544 -18.26 7.62 10.92
N GLU A 545 -19.33 7.12 11.56
CA GLU A 545 -20.73 7.24 11.07
C GLU A 545 -21.23 8.69 11.02
N ASN A 546 -20.58 9.61 11.75
CA ASN A 546 -20.98 11.02 11.82
C ASN A 546 -20.12 11.91 10.92
N THR A 547 -19.16 11.35 10.19
CA THR A 547 -18.29 12.14 9.31
C THR A 547 -18.90 12.21 7.92
N LEU A 548 -19.59 13.33 7.63
CA LEU A 548 -20.07 13.64 6.29
C LEU A 548 -18.87 14.00 5.40
N TYR A 549 -18.30 13.01 4.72
CA TYR A 549 -17.37 13.29 3.64
C TYR A 549 -18.15 13.65 2.37
N PRO A 550 -17.80 14.77 1.69
CA PRO A 550 -18.30 15.06 0.35
C PRO A 550 -18.16 13.85 -0.59
N GLY A 551 -19.25 13.43 -1.25
CA GLY A 551 -19.21 12.26 -2.15
C GLY A 551 -19.31 10.90 -1.46
N SER A 552 -19.67 10.82 -0.17
CA SER A 552 -20.00 9.57 0.52
C SER A 552 -21.10 8.74 -0.18
N ASN A 553 -21.99 9.39 -0.94
CA ASN A 553 -23.02 8.74 -1.75
C ASN A 553 -22.53 8.23 -3.12
N THR A 554 -21.25 8.42 -3.46
CA THR A 554 -20.66 8.05 -4.76
C THR A 554 -19.50 7.06 -4.62
N ALA A 555 -19.39 6.35 -3.49
CA ALA A 555 -18.37 5.32 -3.30
C ALA A 555 -18.42 4.29 -4.44
N VAL A 556 -17.27 4.01 -5.05
CA VAL A 556 -17.15 3.05 -6.14
C VAL A 556 -17.05 1.67 -5.51
N THR A 557 -18.18 1.09 -5.09
CA THR A 557 -18.18 -0.30 -4.65
C THR A 557 -17.75 -1.18 -5.84
N PRO A 558 -16.73 -2.06 -5.71
CA PRO A 558 -16.40 -2.99 -6.77
C PRO A 558 -17.61 -3.90 -7.04
N ASN A 559 -18.14 -3.82 -8.24
CA ASN A 559 -19.30 -4.58 -8.75
C ASN A 559 -20.68 -4.23 -8.19
N ARG A 560 -21.22 -3.10 -8.63
CA ARG A 560 -22.59 -3.10 -9.15
C ARG A 560 -22.55 -2.66 -10.61
N VAL A 561 -22.34 -3.65 -11.49
CA VAL A 561 -22.77 -3.53 -12.88
C VAL A 561 -24.28 -3.27 -12.84
N VAL A 562 -24.68 -2.00 -12.89
CA VAL A 562 -26.02 -1.65 -13.36
C VAL A 562 -25.97 -1.86 -14.86
N LYS A 563 -26.16 -3.13 -15.25
CA LYS A 563 -26.71 -3.43 -16.56
C LYS A 563 -28.06 -2.73 -16.58
N ASP A 564 -28.14 -1.62 -17.28
CA ASP A 564 -29.32 -1.27 -18.06
C ASP A 564 -28.86 -0.41 -19.25
N LEU A 565 -28.47 -1.14 -20.30
CA LEU A 565 -28.61 -0.70 -21.67
C LEU A 565 -30.11 -0.72 -22.02
N VAL A 566 -30.71 0.46 -22.22
CA VAL A 566 -31.54 0.79 -23.39
C VAL A 566 -31.34 2.26 -23.72
#